data_AF-A0A0R2E882-F1
#
_entry.id   AF-A0A0R2E882-F1
#
_cell.length_a   1.000
_cell.length_b   1.000
_cell.length_c   1.000
_cell.angle_alpha   90.00
_cell.angle_beta   90.00
_cell.angle_gamma   90.00
#
_symmetry.space_group_name_H-M   'P 1'
#
loop_
_entity.id
_entity.type
_entity.pdbx_description
1 polymer ?
#
loop_
_entity_poly.entity_id
_entity_poly.type
_entity_poly.pdbx_seq_one_letter_code
_entity_poly.pdbx_strand_id
1 'polypeptide(L)'
;MISNDAPASDLSKVAAQQVTNDSSDLNYTVVYAPAYAATTKTVNETINYVDQNGKTVADAYKATPITFVTVTNPVDNSKTYYYKSGAVDTPTIGNDGVPEGEGWTKADSTDFSEVANPNIANYEVISNDAPASDLTKVAAQQVTNDSSDLNYTVVYKLKEEKATVKYIDDTTNTTLTSKDLSGAFGSTDDYRTADTIKYYENKGYVLVSDNYPSDGVVYDQDGVIKSYEVHLVHGTTPINPDNPQEPGEPINPNDPDSPKWPDGTDKDSLTKTVTETVHYKYEDGTQAAPDKTDSVTFEHEFVIDNVTGEIIKDNGWKAVNDDTTFDTKVSPIIDGYTADKKQIDEITGLTQNSADVVETVIYTKNAEPVIPDKPVTPDKPVTPEQPVIPANPTTPSNDKGGSTNSNTPTNSNDGDSATATPLSNVTTKPASSKKTVAKVTAAKASLPQTGDEQSSKVSVIGAILIALASIGTLFGLGKRNKNESK
;
A
#
# COMPACT_ATOMS: atom_id res chain seq x y z
N MET A 1 32.59 85.72 26.11
CA MET A 1 32.40 85.84 27.58
C MET A 1 30.90 85.72 27.86
N ILE A 2 30.52 85.16 29.01
CA ILE A 2 29.13 85.06 29.48
C ILE A 2 28.73 86.33 30.23
N SER A 3 29.63 86.87 31.06
CA SER A 3 29.40 88.14 31.76
C SER A 3 30.71 88.90 31.94
N ASN A 4 30.58 90.21 32.04
CA ASN A 4 31.65 91.14 32.37
C ASN A 4 31.02 92.28 33.18
N ASP A 5 31.30 92.35 34.48
CA ASP A 5 30.73 93.37 35.37
C ASP A 5 31.54 94.68 35.39
N ALA A 6 32.59 94.77 34.57
CA ALA A 6 33.39 95.97 34.47
C ALA A 6 32.61 97.13 33.80
N PRO A 7 32.59 98.34 34.40
CA PRO A 7 31.91 99.50 33.85
C PRO A 7 32.36 99.83 32.42
N ALA A 8 31.42 100.24 31.57
CA ALA A 8 31.65 100.60 30.16
C ALA A 8 32.34 99.51 29.31
N SER A 9 32.34 98.26 29.77
CA SER A 9 32.90 97.12 29.08
C SER A 9 31.85 96.36 28.27
N ASP A 10 32.30 95.48 27.38
CA ASP A 10 31.42 94.57 26.63
C ASP A 10 31.91 93.12 26.77
N LEU A 11 31.22 92.16 26.14
CA LEU A 11 31.55 90.73 26.21
C LEU A 11 32.82 90.33 25.43
N SER A 12 33.48 91.28 24.76
CA SER A 12 34.70 91.10 23.99
C SER A 12 35.94 91.73 24.64
N LYS A 13 35.76 92.68 25.57
CA LYS A 13 36.87 93.36 26.28
C LYS A 13 36.46 94.02 27.60
N VAL A 14 37.39 94.10 28.54
CA VAL A 14 37.30 95.02 29.69
C VAL A 14 37.79 96.39 29.25
N ALA A 15 36.95 97.41 29.39
CA ALA A 15 37.27 98.78 29.05
C ALA A 15 38.23 99.41 30.07
N ALA A 16 39.00 100.41 29.63
CA ALA A 16 39.93 101.12 30.49
C ALA A 16 39.20 101.84 31.63
N GLN A 17 39.70 101.69 32.85
CA GLN A 17 39.15 102.31 34.06
C GLN A 17 40.06 103.45 34.50
N GLN A 18 39.45 104.59 34.86
CA GLN A 18 40.18 105.73 35.39
C GLN A 18 40.38 105.56 36.90
N VAL A 19 41.62 105.65 37.38
CA VAL A 19 41.96 105.59 38.81
C VAL A 19 42.76 106.82 39.23
N THR A 20 42.56 107.26 40.48
CA THR A 20 43.28 108.36 41.14
C THR A 20 44.10 107.83 42.32
N ASN A 21 44.94 108.68 42.93
CA ASN A 21 45.82 108.29 44.04
C ASN A 21 45.08 107.87 45.33
N ASP A 22 43.76 108.11 45.40
CA ASP A 22 42.89 107.74 46.53
C ASP A 22 41.93 106.57 46.17
N SER A 23 42.05 105.99 44.98
CA SER A 23 41.15 104.92 44.53
C SER A 23 41.40 103.61 45.28
N SER A 24 40.33 102.95 45.73
CA SER A 24 40.39 101.57 46.21
C SER A 24 40.61 100.58 45.06
N ASP A 25 41.05 99.37 45.37
CA ASP A 25 41.19 98.29 44.38
C ASP A 25 39.87 98.04 43.63
N LEU A 26 39.96 98.08 42.30
CA LEU A 26 38.86 97.76 41.42
C LEU A 26 38.85 96.25 41.17
N ASN A 27 37.77 95.58 41.57
CA ASN A 27 37.59 94.16 41.35
C ASN A 27 36.48 93.95 40.32
N TYR A 28 36.81 93.28 39.23
CA TYR A 28 35.87 92.92 38.17
C TYR A 28 35.90 91.41 37.94
N THR A 29 34.73 90.84 37.71
CA THR A 29 34.54 89.44 37.39
C THR A 29 34.23 89.30 35.90
N VAL A 30 35.14 88.65 35.17
CA VAL A 30 34.90 88.21 33.80
C VAL A 30 34.63 86.71 33.80
N VAL A 31 33.45 86.31 33.33
CA VAL A 31 33.08 84.89 33.22
C VAL A 31 33.17 84.49 31.75
N TYR A 32 34.02 83.50 31.43
CA TYR A 32 34.09 82.93 30.09
C TYR A 32 33.10 81.78 29.94
N ALA A 33 32.61 81.57 28.72
CA ALA A 33 31.85 80.36 28.41
C ALA A 33 32.80 79.16 28.38
N PRO A 34 32.43 77.99 28.92
CA PRO A 34 33.23 76.78 28.75
C PRO A 34 33.29 76.44 27.26
N ALA A 35 34.50 76.31 26.71
CA ALA A 35 34.70 75.79 25.36
C ALA A 35 34.64 74.26 25.38
N TYR A 36 33.42 73.71 25.31
CA TYR A 36 33.21 72.27 25.28
C TYR A 36 33.87 71.62 24.05
N ALA A 37 34.55 70.51 24.26
CA ALA A 37 35.08 69.68 23.17
C ALA A 37 34.09 68.57 22.83
N ALA A 38 33.90 68.28 21.54
CA ALA A 38 33.03 67.21 21.07
C ALA A 38 33.74 66.25 20.11
N THR A 39 33.48 64.97 20.28
CA THR A 39 33.86 63.91 19.34
C THR A 39 32.64 63.09 18.97
N THR A 40 32.53 62.72 17.69
CA THR A 40 31.45 61.87 17.18
C THR A 40 31.91 60.47 16.84
N LYS A 41 30.99 59.52 16.97
CA LYS A 41 31.12 58.18 16.43
C LYS A 41 29.77 57.72 15.91
N THR A 42 29.77 57.16 14.71
CA THR A 42 28.59 56.54 14.12
C THR A 42 28.73 55.04 14.22
N VAL A 43 27.68 54.37 14.68
CA VAL A 43 27.57 52.92 14.74
C VAL A 43 26.53 52.48 13.71
N ASN A 44 26.87 51.46 12.92
CA ASN A 44 26.00 50.85 11.93
C ASN A 44 25.59 49.43 12.34
N GLU A 45 24.44 48.97 11.87
CA GLU A 45 24.02 47.57 11.97
C GLU A 45 23.67 47.03 10.58
N THR A 46 24.23 45.86 10.26
CA THR A 46 23.91 45.09 9.06
C THR A 46 23.56 43.65 9.43
N ILE A 47 22.47 43.11 8.85
CA ILE A 47 22.08 41.71 8.99
C ILE A 47 22.13 41.07 7.60
N ASN A 48 22.94 40.03 7.45
CA ASN A 48 23.12 39.28 6.22
C ASN A 48 22.27 38.00 6.24
N TYR A 49 21.55 37.72 5.16
CA TYR A 49 20.72 36.51 5.02
C TYR A 49 21.33 35.58 3.97
N VAL A 50 21.90 34.45 4.42
CA VAL A 50 22.66 33.52 3.58
C VAL A 50 22.16 32.09 3.72
N ASP A 51 22.43 31.23 2.73
CA ASP A 51 22.28 29.79 2.87
C ASP A 51 23.47 29.15 3.59
N GLN A 52 23.42 27.83 3.79
CA GLN A 52 24.47 27.04 4.44
C GLN A 52 25.84 27.11 3.74
N ASN A 53 25.88 27.52 2.47
CA ASN A 53 27.09 27.67 1.67
C ASN A 53 27.57 29.14 1.64
N GLY A 54 26.90 30.04 2.36
CA GLY A 54 27.21 31.47 2.39
C GLY A 54 26.67 32.26 1.19
N LYS A 55 25.82 31.65 0.35
CA LYS A 55 25.17 32.36 -0.77
C LYS A 55 24.04 33.22 -0.23
N THR A 56 23.97 34.48 -0.65
CA THR A 56 22.87 35.39 -0.30
C THR A 56 21.52 34.86 -0.79
N VAL A 57 20.54 34.78 0.12
CA VAL A 57 19.16 34.32 -0.16
C VAL A 57 18.12 35.44 -0.03
N ALA A 58 18.45 36.54 0.64
CA ALA A 58 17.67 37.77 0.68
C ALA A 58 18.60 38.98 0.83
N ASP A 59 18.11 40.15 0.44
CA ASP A 59 18.88 41.41 0.56
C ASP A 59 19.25 41.68 2.02
N ALA A 60 20.49 42.09 2.25
CA ALA A 60 20.96 42.44 3.59
C ALA A 60 20.16 43.62 4.15
N TYR A 61 19.71 43.50 5.40
CA TYR A 61 19.10 44.60 6.12
C TYR A 61 20.18 45.56 6.63
N LYS A 62 19.96 46.86 6.45
CA LYS A 62 20.83 47.93 6.96
C LYS A 62 20.00 48.88 7.79
N ALA A 63 20.27 48.95 9.08
CA ALA A 63 19.55 49.85 9.97
C ALA A 63 19.89 51.32 9.67
N THR A 64 19.02 52.23 10.11
CA THR A 64 19.40 53.65 10.18
C THR A 64 20.53 53.79 11.23
N PRO A 65 21.70 54.36 10.88
CA PRO A 65 22.84 54.44 11.81
C PRO A 65 22.50 55.24 13.08
N ILE A 66 23.30 55.08 14.12
CA ILE A 66 23.19 55.88 15.35
C ILE A 66 24.49 56.64 15.55
N THR A 67 24.42 57.97 15.64
CA THR A 67 25.58 58.81 15.93
C THR A 67 25.57 59.20 17.40
N PHE A 68 26.67 58.89 18.09
CA PHE A 68 26.97 59.33 19.43
C PHE A 68 27.88 60.57 19.41
N VAL A 69 27.67 61.47 20.36
CA VAL A 69 28.53 62.63 20.65
C VAL A 69 28.99 62.53 22.09
N THR A 70 30.31 62.58 22.29
CA THR A 70 30.90 62.76 23.62
C THR A 70 31.28 64.23 23.78
N VAL A 71 30.61 64.92 24.70
CA VAL A 71 30.90 66.31 25.08
C VAL A 71 31.77 66.32 26.33
N THR A 72 32.95 66.91 26.26
CA THR A 72 33.88 67.04 27.38
C THR A 72 33.87 68.46 27.92
N ASN A 73 33.56 68.61 29.20
CA ASN A 73 33.63 69.88 29.89
C ASN A 73 35.10 70.28 30.12
N PRO A 74 35.55 71.45 29.64
CA PRO A 74 36.96 71.85 29.74
C PRO A 74 37.40 72.23 31.16
N VAL A 75 36.45 72.42 32.08
CA VAL A 75 36.74 72.87 33.45
C VAL A 75 37.06 71.69 34.37
N ASP A 76 36.28 70.61 34.28
CA ASP A 76 36.37 69.46 35.19
C ASP A 76 36.64 68.11 34.46
N ASN A 77 36.76 68.13 33.13
CA ASN A 77 36.90 66.96 32.26
C ASN A 77 35.75 65.94 32.36
N SER A 78 34.61 66.33 32.93
CA SER A 78 33.40 65.49 32.92
C SER A 78 32.91 65.28 31.50
N LYS A 79 32.42 64.07 31.22
CA LYS A 79 31.87 63.68 29.91
C LYS A 79 30.36 63.57 29.99
N THR A 80 29.69 64.14 29.00
CA THR A 80 28.26 63.93 28.77
C THR A 80 28.06 63.32 27.39
N TYR A 81 27.20 62.31 27.32
CA TYR A 81 26.89 61.59 26.09
C TYR A 81 25.53 62.00 25.54
N TYR A 82 25.49 62.15 24.24
CA TYR A 82 24.27 62.34 23.48
C TYR A 82 24.27 61.36 22.32
N TYR A 83 23.08 60.96 21.89
CA TYR A 83 22.91 60.20 20.66
C TYR A 83 21.81 60.80 19.80
N LYS A 84 21.86 60.48 18.52
CA LYS A 84 20.83 60.80 17.53
C LYS A 84 20.75 59.69 16.49
N SER A 85 19.54 59.40 16.03
CA SER A 85 19.33 58.50 14.89
C SER A 85 19.69 59.20 13.58
N GLY A 86 20.37 58.47 12.70
CA GLY A 86 20.95 58.95 11.46
C GLY A 86 22.44 59.27 11.59
N ALA A 87 23.16 59.12 10.49
CA ALA A 87 24.54 59.57 10.38
C ALA A 87 24.57 61.11 10.29
N VAL A 88 25.29 61.75 11.21
CA VAL A 88 25.49 63.21 11.22
C VAL A 88 26.95 63.56 11.48
N ASP A 89 27.39 64.70 10.97
CA ASP A 89 28.69 65.28 11.32
C ASP A 89 28.72 65.76 12.79
N THR A 90 29.91 66.10 13.28
CA THR A 90 30.07 66.66 14.63
C THR A 90 29.24 67.94 14.80
N PRO A 91 28.28 67.97 15.74
CA PRO A 91 27.46 69.15 15.97
C PRO A 91 28.28 70.26 16.64
N THR A 92 27.81 71.49 16.46
CA THR A 92 28.26 72.61 17.32
C THR A 92 27.72 72.39 18.73
N ILE A 93 28.52 72.69 19.75
CA ILE A 93 28.10 72.56 21.14
C ILE A 93 27.78 73.93 21.70
N GLY A 94 26.57 74.07 22.26
CA GLY A 94 26.13 75.29 22.93
C GLY A 94 26.94 75.57 24.20
N ASN A 95 26.83 76.80 24.71
CA ASN A 95 27.51 77.21 25.94
C ASN A 95 27.05 76.45 27.20
N ASP A 96 25.97 75.67 27.09
CA ASP A 96 25.41 74.79 28.12
C ASP A 96 25.90 73.33 28.00
N GLY A 97 26.77 73.02 27.04
CA GLY A 97 27.27 71.67 26.80
C GLY A 97 26.27 70.75 26.10
N VAL A 98 25.23 71.32 25.47
CA VAL A 98 24.23 70.58 24.69
C VAL A 98 24.54 70.73 23.19
N PRO A 99 24.53 69.63 22.42
CA PRO A 99 24.63 69.72 20.96
C PRO A 99 23.50 70.55 20.35
N GLU A 100 23.85 71.47 19.45
CA GLU A 100 22.88 72.27 18.72
C GLU A 100 22.14 71.44 17.66
N GLY A 101 20.86 71.78 17.43
CA GLY A 101 19.96 71.10 16.50
C GLY A 101 18.95 70.19 17.18
N GLU A 102 17.91 69.80 16.44
CA GLU A 102 16.83 68.96 16.95
C GLU A 102 17.19 67.45 16.93
N GLY A 103 16.61 66.68 17.87
CA GLY A 103 16.70 65.22 17.88
C GLY A 103 17.88 64.60 18.63
N TRP A 104 18.61 65.39 19.43
CA TRP A 104 19.62 64.87 20.35
C TRP A 104 18.99 64.38 21.65
N THR A 105 19.33 63.16 22.06
CA THR A 105 18.91 62.59 23.34
C THR A 105 20.13 62.47 24.25
N LYS A 106 20.03 62.98 25.48
CA LYS A 106 21.08 62.86 26.49
C LYS A 106 21.04 61.47 27.15
N ALA A 107 21.84 60.54 26.64
CA ALA A 107 22.08 59.22 27.23
C ALA A 107 23.39 58.65 26.69
N ASP A 108 23.94 57.64 27.38
CA ASP A 108 25.17 56.93 27.00
C ASP A 108 24.92 55.70 26.11
N SER A 109 23.65 55.32 25.95
CA SER A 109 23.23 54.11 25.26
C SER A 109 21.86 54.31 24.60
N THR A 110 21.64 53.51 23.56
CA THR A 110 20.34 53.36 22.87
C THR A 110 20.35 52.05 22.09
N ASP A 111 19.21 51.66 21.53
CA ASP A 111 19.04 50.36 20.90
C ASP A 111 18.75 50.51 19.40
N PHE A 112 19.35 49.63 18.58
CA PHE A 112 18.77 49.29 17.29
C PHE A 112 17.47 48.51 17.54
N SER A 113 16.45 48.78 16.73
CA SER A 113 15.16 48.10 16.84
C SER A 113 15.26 46.63 16.43
N GLU A 114 14.40 45.77 16.97
CA GLU A 114 14.32 44.38 16.52
C GLU A 114 13.90 44.26 15.05
N VAL A 115 14.40 43.23 14.37
CA VAL A 115 14.19 43.00 12.93
C VAL A 115 13.72 41.57 12.73
N ALA A 116 12.50 41.40 12.23
CA ALA A 116 12.00 40.08 11.84
C ALA A 116 12.81 39.51 10.67
N ASN A 117 13.12 38.22 10.73
CA ASN A 117 13.79 37.53 9.63
C ASN A 117 12.83 37.44 8.44
N PRO A 118 13.28 37.72 7.20
CA PRO A 118 12.43 37.62 6.02
C PRO A 118 11.91 36.19 5.84
N ASN A 119 10.63 36.06 5.51
CA ASN A 119 10.08 34.78 5.08
C ASN A 119 10.48 34.51 3.63
N ILE A 120 11.41 33.58 3.43
CA ILE A 120 11.93 33.21 2.12
C ILE A 120 11.27 31.90 1.69
N ALA A 121 10.61 31.91 0.53
CA ALA A 121 9.91 30.73 0.01
C ALA A 121 10.85 29.51 -0.06
N ASN A 122 10.37 28.36 0.42
CA ASN A 122 11.08 27.08 0.47
C ASN A 122 12.32 27.03 1.36
N TYR A 123 12.60 28.09 2.13
CA TYR A 123 13.68 28.12 3.11
C TYR A 123 13.13 28.21 4.54
N GLU A 124 13.90 27.71 5.49
CA GLU A 124 13.72 27.89 6.93
C GLU A 124 15.00 28.44 7.56
N VAL A 125 14.86 29.23 8.62
CA VAL A 125 16.01 29.76 9.38
C VAL A 125 16.53 28.68 10.30
N ILE A 126 17.82 28.38 10.22
CA ILE A 126 18.49 27.37 11.05
C ILE A 126 19.49 27.96 12.03
N SER A 127 19.94 29.20 11.82
CA SER A 127 20.89 29.87 12.70
C SER A 127 20.75 31.38 12.62
N ASN A 128 21.03 32.04 13.75
CA ASN A 128 21.11 33.48 13.90
C ASN A 128 22.23 33.77 14.92
N ASP A 129 23.28 34.48 14.50
CA ASP A 129 24.44 34.78 15.36
C ASP A 129 24.26 36.03 16.24
N ALA A 130 23.15 36.76 16.09
CA ALA A 130 22.89 37.97 16.84
C ALA A 130 22.59 37.67 18.33
N PRO A 131 23.15 38.45 19.27
CA PRO A 131 22.86 38.29 20.70
C PRO A 131 21.37 38.40 21.01
N ALA A 132 20.92 37.64 22.01
CA ALA A 132 19.53 37.66 22.52
C ALA A 132 18.43 37.45 21.46
N SER A 133 18.78 36.87 20.31
CA SER A 133 17.90 36.67 19.17
C SER A 133 17.39 35.23 19.07
N ASP A 134 16.44 34.98 18.15
CA ASP A 134 15.91 33.65 17.86
C ASP A 134 15.84 33.39 16.34
N LEU A 135 15.25 32.26 15.92
CA LEU A 135 15.15 31.90 14.50
C LEU A 135 14.14 32.76 13.71
N THR A 136 13.28 33.50 14.40
CA THR A 136 12.25 34.34 13.78
C THR A 136 12.68 35.80 13.64
N LYS A 137 13.68 36.25 14.40
CA LYS A 137 14.11 37.66 14.41
C LYS A 137 15.51 37.87 14.99
N VAL A 138 16.14 38.98 14.58
CA VAL A 138 17.22 39.63 15.31
C VAL A 138 16.60 40.56 16.36
N ALA A 139 16.93 40.33 17.63
CA ALA A 139 16.43 41.14 18.73
C ALA A 139 17.06 42.55 18.74
N ALA A 140 16.46 43.47 19.48
CA ALA A 140 17.02 44.81 19.67
C ALA A 140 18.45 44.74 20.25
N GLN A 141 19.36 45.51 19.66
CA GLN A 141 20.78 45.52 20.05
C GLN A 141 21.14 46.86 20.68
N GLN A 142 21.49 46.82 21.96
CA GLN A 142 21.96 48.00 22.68
C GLN A 142 23.39 48.37 22.24
N VAL A 143 23.59 49.64 21.94
CA VAL A 143 24.89 50.22 21.57
C VAL A 143 25.22 51.46 22.38
N THR A 144 26.51 51.73 22.49
CA THR A 144 27.07 52.92 23.13
C THR A 144 28.05 53.61 22.19
N ASN A 145 28.59 54.74 22.62
CA ASN A 145 29.70 55.41 21.91
C ASN A 145 30.95 54.53 21.75
N ASP A 146 31.10 53.45 22.51
CA ASP A 146 32.28 52.59 22.41
C ASP A 146 32.04 51.36 21.52
N SER A 147 30.79 51.07 21.14
CA SER A 147 30.42 49.96 20.25
C SER A 147 31.07 50.07 18.87
N SER A 148 31.56 48.96 18.34
CA SER A 148 31.87 48.82 16.91
C SER A 148 30.59 48.67 16.10
N ASP A 149 30.71 48.77 14.78
CA ASP A 149 29.62 48.38 13.89
C ASP A 149 29.22 46.92 14.12
N LEU A 150 27.91 46.66 14.06
CA LEU A 150 27.30 45.36 14.26
C LEU A 150 27.08 44.70 12.89
N ASN A 151 27.54 43.46 12.75
CA ASN A 151 27.37 42.66 11.55
C ASN A 151 26.92 41.26 11.95
N TYR A 152 25.67 40.94 11.64
CA TYR A 152 25.05 39.65 11.98
C TYR A 152 24.79 38.84 10.71
N THR A 153 24.69 37.53 10.89
CA THR A 153 24.39 36.54 9.87
C THR A 153 23.26 35.63 10.33
N VAL A 154 22.22 35.58 9.51
CA VAL A 154 21.11 34.64 9.64
C VAL A 154 21.23 33.62 8.52
N VAL A 155 21.32 32.34 8.90
CA VAL A 155 21.55 31.23 7.98
C VAL A 155 20.23 30.49 7.73
N TYR A 156 19.92 30.29 6.45
CA TYR A 156 18.77 29.55 5.97
C TYR A 156 19.17 28.19 5.40
N LYS A 157 18.22 27.27 5.42
CA LYS A 157 18.29 25.95 4.78
C LYS A 157 17.03 25.75 3.94
N LEU A 158 17.14 25.04 2.81
CA LEU A 158 15.96 24.56 2.09
C LEU A 158 15.13 23.66 3.01
N LYS A 159 13.82 23.88 3.03
CA LYS A 159 12.89 23.08 3.82
C LYS A 159 12.96 21.61 3.43
N GLU A 160 12.69 20.76 4.41
CA GLU A 160 12.58 19.33 4.19
C GLU A 160 11.14 18.96 3.79
N GLU A 161 11.00 18.32 2.64
CA GLU A 161 9.75 17.78 2.12
C GLU A 161 9.67 16.26 2.31
N LYS A 162 8.46 15.71 2.22
CA LYS A 162 8.21 14.29 2.49
C LYS A 162 7.36 13.64 1.40
N ALA A 163 7.60 12.36 1.18
CA ALA A 163 6.74 11.51 0.37
C ALA A 163 6.59 10.12 1.00
N THR A 164 5.52 9.41 0.67
CA THR A 164 5.28 8.03 1.11
C THR A 164 4.93 7.16 -0.09
N VAL A 165 5.50 5.97 -0.15
CA VAL A 165 5.17 4.93 -1.14
C VAL A 165 4.55 3.74 -0.41
N LYS A 166 3.31 3.39 -0.75
CA LYS A 166 2.59 2.27 -0.15
C LYS A 166 2.52 1.10 -1.12
N TYR A 167 2.81 -0.10 -0.63
CA TYR A 167 2.62 -1.35 -1.36
C TYR A 167 1.35 -2.01 -0.82
N ILE A 168 0.38 -2.22 -1.69
CA ILE A 168 -0.98 -2.64 -1.34
C ILE A 168 -1.22 -4.00 -1.98
N ASP A 169 -1.77 -4.93 -1.19
CA ASP A 169 -2.34 -6.17 -1.69
C ASP A 169 -3.84 -5.97 -1.94
N ASP A 170 -4.23 -6.01 -3.20
CA ASP A 170 -5.61 -5.87 -3.67
C ASP A 170 -6.47 -7.10 -3.35
N THR A 171 -5.85 -8.26 -3.09
CA THR A 171 -6.54 -9.51 -2.74
C THR A 171 -7.19 -9.39 -1.37
N THR A 172 -6.42 -8.91 -0.39
CA THR A 172 -6.87 -8.73 0.99
C THR A 172 -7.27 -7.29 1.32
N ASN A 173 -7.01 -6.33 0.40
CA ASN A 173 -7.14 -4.89 0.63
C ASN A 173 -6.31 -4.40 1.83
N THR A 174 -5.08 -4.89 1.97
CA THR A 174 -4.18 -4.52 3.07
C THR A 174 -2.90 -3.86 2.55
N THR A 175 -2.27 -3.04 3.39
CA THR A 175 -0.94 -2.49 3.09
C THR A 175 0.13 -3.50 3.50
N LEU A 176 0.90 -3.98 2.54
CA LEU A 176 2.02 -4.90 2.74
C LEU A 176 3.21 -4.20 3.41
N THR A 177 3.57 -3.01 2.90
CA THR A 177 4.60 -2.16 3.49
C THR A 177 4.42 -0.71 3.07
N SER A 178 5.07 0.20 3.78
CA SER A 178 5.16 1.62 3.42
C SER A 178 6.60 2.09 3.54
N LYS A 179 7.01 2.93 2.60
CA LYS A 179 8.31 3.58 2.57
C LYS A 179 8.12 5.08 2.69
N ASP A 180 8.58 5.63 3.80
CA ASP A 180 8.69 7.08 3.98
C ASP A 180 10.01 7.57 3.36
N LEU A 181 9.91 8.68 2.64
CA LEU A 181 10.98 9.36 1.95
C LEU A 181 11.00 10.83 2.39
N SER A 182 12.20 11.43 2.45
CA SER A 182 12.35 12.85 2.68
C SER A 182 13.55 13.41 1.92
N GLY A 183 13.48 14.70 1.60
CA GLY A 183 14.55 15.39 0.87
C GLY A 183 14.41 16.90 0.96
N ALA A 184 15.48 17.60 0.57
CA ALA A 184 15.46 19.05 0.51
C ALA A 184 14.56 19.52 -0.64
N PHE A 185 13.87 20.63 -0.46
CA PHE A 185 13.10 21.25 -1.53
C PHE A 185 13.94 21.43 -2.80
N GLY A 186 13.38 21.04 -3.95
CA GLY A 186 14.00 21.06 -5.27
C GLY A 186 14.85 19.84 -5.60
N SER A 187 15.08 18.90 -4.67
CA SER A 187 15.80 17.66 -4.97
C SER A 187 14.89 16.57 -5.53
N THR A 188 15.50 15.54 -6.12
CA THR A 188 14.82 14.32 -6.58
C THR A 188 15.31 13.13 -5.75
N ASP A 189 14.38 12.28 -5.33
CA ASP A 189 14.68 11.08 -4.55
C ASP A 189 15.26 9.95 -5.42
N ASP A 190 16.21 9.19 -4.88
CA ASP A 190 16.86 8.08 -5.57
C ASP A 190 16.09 6.76 -5.45
N TYR A 191 15.08 6.69 -4.57
CA TYR A 191 14.25 5.52 -4.37
C TYR A 191 13.56 5.05 -5.66
N ARG A 192 13.47 3.73 -5.83
CA ARG A 192 12.74 3.07 -6.93
C ARG A 192 11.97 1.88 -6.40
N THR A 193 10.84 1.59 -7.05
CA THR A 193 9.92 0.51 -6.65
C THR A 193 10.36 -0.87 -7.10
N ALA A 194 11.20 -0.97 -8.13
CA ALA A 194 11.55 -2.21 -8.83
C ALA A 194 12.02 -3.34 -7.89
N ASP A 195 12.92 -3.07 -6.94
CA ASP A 195 13.44 -4.10 -6.03
C ASP A 195 12.36 -4.61 -5.05
N THR A 196 11.49 -3.72 -4.59
CA THR A 196 10.41 -4.08 -3.66
C THR A 196 9.29 -4.82 -4.40
N ILE A 197 8.96 -4.41 -5.63
CA ILE A 197 8.06 -5.16 -6.52
C ILE A 197 8.64 -6.55 -6.75
N LYS A 198 9.94 -6.67 -7.07
CA LYS A 198 10.59 -7.95 -7.32
C LYS A 198 10.57 -8.86 -6.09
N TYR A 199 10.75 -8.29 -4.92
CA TYR A 199 10.61 -9.00 -3.66
C TYR A 199 9.22 -9.63 -3.52
N TYR A 200 8.14 -8.87 -3.76
CA TYR A 200 6.78 -9.40 -3.68
C TYR A 200 6.45 -10.38 -4.80
N GLU A 201 6.94 -10.17 -6.03
CA GLU A 201 6.81 -11.16 -7.11
C GLU A 201 7.39 -12.52 -6.73
N ASN A 202 8.56 -12.52 -6.07
CA ASN A 202 9.19 -13.75 -5.59
C ASN A 202 8.39 -14.42 -4.46
N LYS A 203 7.44 -13.71 -3.84
CA LYS A 203 6.52 -14.23 -2.82
C LYS A 203 5.17 -14.66 -3.38
N GLY A 204 5.03 -14.70 -4.70
CA GLY A 204 3.81 -15.13 -5.37
C GLY A 204 2.82 -14.01 -5.67
N TYR A 205 3.19 -12.74 -5.49
CA TYR A 205 2.37 -11.61 -5.93
C TYR A 205 2.58 -11.30 -7.43
N VAL A 206 1.63 -10.57 -8.01
CA VAL A 206 1.67 -10.06 -9.38
C VAL A 206 1.42 -8.55 -9.32
N LEU A 207 2.25 -7.77 -10.02
CA LEU A 207 2.07 -6.32 -10.12
C LEU A 207 0.77 -6.00 -10.88
N VAL A 208 -0.08 -5.16 -10.28
CA VAL A 208 -1.29 -4.62 -10.90
C VAL A 208 -1.04 -3.21 -11.43
N SER A 209 -0.51 -2.32 -10.60
CA SER A 209 -0.16 -0.96 -11.00
C SER A 209 0.94 -0.36 -10.13
N ASP A 210 1.67 0.61 -10.70
CA ASP A 210 2.67 1.40 -10.00
C ASP A 210 2.53 2.85 -10.48
N ASN A 211 2.15 3.75 -9.58
CA ASN A 211 2.05 5.18 -9.88
C ASN A 211 3.26 5.99 -9.41
N TYR A 212 4.30 5.34 -8.88
CA TYR A 212 5.53 5.99 -8.47
C TYR A 212 6.31 6.50 -9.70
N PRO A 213 6.86 7.73 -9.67
CA PRO A 213 7.60 8.27 -10.81
C PRO A 213 8.86 7.45 -11.11
N SER A 214 9.07 7.08 -12.37
CA SER A 214 10.24 6.27 -12.80
C SER A 214 11.59 6.93 -12.53
N ASP A 215 11.63 8.27 -12.52
CA ASP A 215 12.82 9.07 -12.25
C ASP A 215 12.94 9.48 -10.76
N GLY A 216 12.01 9.00 -9.92
CA GLY A 216 11.94 9.37 -8.50
C GLY A 216 11.04 10.58 -8.25
N VAL A 217 10.60 10.72 -7.00
CA VAL A 217 9.80 11.87 -6.59
C VAL A 217 10.65 13.14 -6.56
N VAL A 218 10.10 14.23 -7.09
CA VAL A 218 10.67 15.58 -6.93
C VAL A 218 10.01 16.27 -5.74
N TYR A 219 10.80 16.85 -4.86
CA TYR A 219 10.36 17.57 -3.66
C TYR A 219 10.08 19.05 -3.98
N ASP A 220 8.94 19.35 -4.59
CA ASP A 220 8.64 20.69 -5.16
C ASP A 220 7.41 21.38 -4.56
N GLN A 221 6.82 20.83 -3.49
CA GLN A 221 5.59 21.34 -2.87
C GLN A 221 5.74 21.44 -1.35
N ASP A 222 5.96 22.66 -0.86
CA ASP A 222 6.14 22.96 0.56
C ASP A 222 4.92 22.57 1.41
N GLY A 223 5.17 21.71 2.40
CA GLY A 223 4.17 21.28 3.38
C GLY A 223 3.18 20.23 2.88
N VAL A 224 3.38 19.68 1.67
CA VAL A 224 2.55 18.61 1.10
C VAL A 224 3.29 17.29 1.17
N ILE A 225 2.71 16.31 1.86
CA ILE A 225 3.22 14.93 1.82
C ILE A 225 2.67 14.25 0.57
N LYS A 226 3.55 14.01 -0.43
CA LYS A 226 3.16 13.28 -1.64
C LYS A 226 2.95 11.80 -1.32
N SER A 227 1.91 11.19 -1.88
CA SER A 227 1.60 9.77 -1.67
C SER A 227 1.58 9.05 -3.01
N TYR A 228 2.23 7.88 -3.04
CA TYR A 228 2.28 6.97 -4.17
C TYR A 228 1.86 5.57 -3.72
N GLU A 229 1.28 4.81 -4.64
CA GLU A 229 0.72 3.49 -4.40
C GLU A 229 1.21 2.53 -5.49
N VAL A 230 1.65 1.36 -5.02
CA VAL A 230 1.99 0.19 -5.82
C VAL A 230 1.00 -0.89 -5.45
N HIS A 231 0.18 -1.29 -6.40
CA HIS A 231 -0.83 -2.32 -6.21
C HIS A 231 -0.33 -3.65 -6.73
N LEU A 232 -0.45 -4.67 -5.89
CA LEU A 232 -0.15 -6.06 -6.18
C LEU A 232 -1.38 -6.92 -5.88
N VAL A 233 -1.47 -8.07 -6.53
CA VAL A 233 -2.50 -9.09 -6.28
C VAL A 233 -1.82 -10.43 -6.08
N HIS A 234 -2.46 -11.36 -5.39
CA HIS A 234 -1.97 -12.73 -5.30
C HIS A 234 -1.97 -13.38 -6.69
N GLY A 235 -0.85 -13.99 -7.03
CA GLY A 235 -0.76 -14.92 -8.15
C GLY A 235 -1.48 -16.22 -7.81
N THR A 236 -1.96 -16.92 -8.83
CA THR A 236 -2.70 -18.17 -8.66
C THR A 236 -2.23 -19.20 -9.67
N THR A 237 -2.19 -20.46 -9.28
CA THR A 237 -1.76 -21.57 -10.14
C THR A 237 -2.86 -22.63 -10.24
N PRO A 238 -3.37 -22.95 -11.43
CA PRO A 238 -4.25 -24.10 -11.63
C PRO A 238 -3.44 -25.40 -11.58
N ILE A 239 -3.95 -26.39 -10.85
CA ILE A 239 -3.37 -27.71 -10.67
C ILE A 239 -4.30 -28.74 -11.32
N ASN A 240 -3.73 -29.58 -12.20
CA ASN A 240 -4.43 -30.65 -12.91
C ASN A 240 -3.38 -31.64 -13.48
N PRO A 241 -3.78 -32.78 -14.08
CA PRO A 241 -2.82 -33.77 -14.61
C PRO A 241 -1.88 -33.26 -15.70
N ASP A 242 -2.21 -32.17 -16.40
CA ASP A 242 -1.36 -31.53 -17.41
C ASP A 242 -0.37 -30.51 -16.78
N ASN A 243 -0.69 -29.99 -15.59
CA ASN A 243 0.16 -29.12 -14.79
C ASN A 243 0.28 -29.64 -13.34
N PRO A 244 0.85 -30.84 -13.14
CA PRO A 244 1.10 -31.36 -11.80
C PRO A 244 2.25 -30.58 -11.14
N GLN A 245 2.29 -30.62 -9.82
CA GLN A 245 3.41 -30.09 -9.02
C GLN A 245 3.97 -31.20 -8.13
N GLU A 246 5.17 -30.97 -7.60
CA GLU A 246 5.80 -31.91 -6.67
C GLU A 246 5.45 -31.51 -5.22
N PRO A 247 4.65 -32.32 -4.49
CA PRO A 247 4.29 -32.02 -3.10
C PRO A 247 5.53 -31.80 -2.22
N GLY A 248 5.48 -30.76 -1.38
CA GLY A 248 6.57 -30.41 -0.47
C GLY A 248 7.65 -29.49 -1.05
N GLU A 249 7.70 -29.29 -2.37
CA GLU A 249 8.55 -28.26 -2.99
C GLU A 249 7.94 -26.86 -2.80
N PRO A 250 8.76 -25.79 -2.70
CA PRO A 250 8.26 -24.42 -2.58
C PRO A 250 7.43 -24.01 -3.80
N ILE A 251 6.30 -23.34 -3.56
CA ILE A 251 5.43 -22.79 -4.61
C ILE A 251 6.17 -21.71 -5.40
N ASN A 252 6.97 -20.87 -4.72
CA ASN A 252 7.76 -19.83 -5.35
C ASN A 252 9.25 -20.19 -5.29
N PRO A 253 9.89 -20.66 -6.38
CA PRO A 253 11.25 -21.20 -6.35
C PRO A 253 12.34 -20.20 -5.93
N ASN A 254 12.07 -18.90 -6.07
CA ASN A 254 13.00 -17.83 -5.66
C ASN A 254 12.85 -17.42 -4.18
N ASP A 255 11.87 -17.99 -3.47
CA ASP A 255 11.66 -17.80 -2.04
C ASP A 255 11.59 -19.18 -1.33
N PRO A 256 12.70 -19.64 -0.71
CA PRO A 256 12.74 -20.95 -0.06
C PRO A 256 11.81 -21.04 1.16
N ASP A 257 11.38 -19.91 1.72
CA ASP A 257 10.43 -19.84 2.84
C ASP A 257 8.97 -19.73 2.38
N SER A 258 8.72 -19.76 1.06
CA SER A 258 7.36 -19.73 0.51
C SER A 258 6.55 -20.97 0.90
N PRO A 259 5.20 -20.88 0.90
CA PRO A 259 4.36 -22.06 1.09
C PRO A 259 4.72 -23.16 0.11
N LYS A 260 4.56 -24.41 0.53
CA LYS A 260 4.91 -25.59 -0.27
C LYS A 260 3.68 -26.14 -0.98
N TRP A 261 3.89 -26.78 -2.11
CA TRP A 261 2.82 -27.50 -2.80
C TRP A 261 2.20 -28.54 -1.86
N PRO A 262 0.87 -28.54 -1.66
CA PRO A 262 0.21 -29.50 -0.81
C PRO A 262 0.22 -30.91 -1.42
N ASP A 263 -0.01 -31.91 -0.57
CA ASP A 263 -0.27 -33.28 -1.00
C ASP A 263 -1.47 -33.30 -1.96
N GLY A 264 -1.42 -34.18 -2.97
CA GLY A 264 -2.48 -34.27 -3.98
C GLY A 264 -2.27 -33.40 -5.21
N THR A 265 -1.15 -32.68 -5.30
CA THR A 265 -0.78 -31.88 -6.49
C THR A 265 0.04 -32.67 -7.52
N ASP A 266 0.48 -33.88 -7.18
CA ASP A 266 1.16 -34.80 -8.11
C ASP A 266 0.18 -35.44 -9.11
N LYS A 267 0.70 -35.89 -10.25
CA LYS A 267 -0.13 -36.40 -11.35
C LYS A 267 -0.97 -37.63 -10.98
N ASP A 268 -0.45 -38.49 -10.12
CA ASP A 268 -1.12 -39.74 -9.74
C ASP A 268 -2.31 -39.45 -8.80
N SER A 269 -2.17 -38.48 -7.91
CA SER A 269 -3.27 -38.01 -7.07
C SER A 269 -4.38 -37.30 -7.85
N LEU A 270 -4.05 -36.68 -8.98
CA LEU A 270 -4.96 -35.91 -9.82
C LEU A 270 -5.70 -36.77 -10.86
N THR A 271 -5.36 -38.06 -10.97
CA THR A 271 -5.93 -38.97 -11.97
C THR A 271 -6.48 -40.23 -11.30
N LYS A 272 -7.69 -40.64 -11.64
CA LYS A 272 -8.27 -41.92 -11.21
C LYS A 272 -8.83 -42.67 -12.39
N THR A 273 -8.58 -43.97 -12.47
CA THR A 273 -9.14 -44.83 -13.51
C THR A 273 -9.95 -45.94 -12.84
N VAL A 274 -11.18 -46.12 -13.30
CA VAL A 274 -12.05 -47.24 -12.93
C VAL A 274 -12.06 -48.20 -14.11
N THR A 275 -11.90 -49.49 -13.83
CA THR A 275 -11.78 -50.52 -14.86
C THR A 275 -12.88 -51.57 -14.74
N GLU A 276 -13.30 -52.10 -15.89
CA GLU A 276 -14.09 -53.31 -15.98
C GLU A 276 -13.24 -54.41 -16.61
N THR A 277 -13.31 -55.62 -16.07
CA THR A 277 -12.73 -56.84 -16.66
C THR A 277 -13.75 -57.96 -16.65
N VAL A 278 -14.04 -58.50 -17.84
CA VAL A 278 -14.93 -59.66 -18.02
C VAL A 278 -14.08 -60.87 -18.41
N HIS A 279 -14.03 -61.84 -17.50
CA HIS A 279 -13.37 -63.12 -17.73
C HIS A 279 -14.31 -64.12 -18.42
N TYR A 280 -13.81 -64.87 -19.39
CA TYR A 280 -14.57 -65.93 -20.06
C TYR A 280 -13.93 -67.29 -19.77
N LYS A 281 -14.64 -68.14 -19.03
CA LYS A 281 -14.09 -69.43 -18.55
C LYS A 281 -15.04 -70.58 -18.87
N TYR A 282 -14.49 -71.78 -19.05
CA TYR A 282 -15.27 -73.01 -19.03
C TYR A 282 -15.60 -73.41 -17.59
N GLU A 283 -16.51 -74.38 -17.42
CA GLU A 283 -16.89 -74.91 -16.10
C GLU A 283 -15.71 -75.48 -15.29
N ASP A 284 -14.64 -75.93 -15.97
CA ASP A 284 -13.41 -76.41 -15.33
C ASP A 284 -12.44 -75.29 -14.90
N GLY A 285 -12.84 -74.03 -15.12
CA GLY A 285 -12.06 -72.83 -14.78
C GLY A 285 -11.00 -72.45 -15.81
N THR A 286 -10.80 -73.23 -16.88
CA THR A 286 -9.88 -72.87 -17.96
C THR A 286 -10.45 -71.74 -18.81
N GLN A 287 -9.58 -70.95 -19.44
CA GLN A 287 -9.98 -69.80 -20.24
C GLN A 287 -10.71 -70.25 -21.51
N ALA A 288 -11.95 -69.78 -21.69
CA ALA A 288 -12.78 -70.08 -22.84
C ALA A 288 -12.61 -69.08 -23.98
N ALA A 289 -12.43 -67.80 -23.64
CA ALA A 289 -12.11 -66.73 -24.59
C ALA A 289 -11.20 -65.68 -23.92
N PRO A 290 -10.50 -64.83 -24.68
CA PRO A 290 -9.74 -63.72 -24.11
C PRO A 290 -10.64 -62.78 -23.31
N ASP A 291 -10.11 -62.26 -22.21
CA ASP A 291 -10.80 -61.26 -21.39
C ASP A 291 -11.14 -60.01 -22.21
N LYS A 292 -12.26 -59.38 -21.87
CA LYS A 292 -12.59 -58.04 -22.35
C LYS A 292 -12.44 -57.05 -21.21
N THR A 293 -11.84 -55.90 -21.51
CA THR A 293 -11.64 -54.82 -20.54
C THR A 293 -12.24 -53.52 -21.03
N ASP A 294 -12.59 -52.66 -20.09
CA ASP A 294 -13.02 -51.28 -20.33
C ASP A 294 -12.47 -50.37 -19.23
N SER A 295 -12.38 -49.07 -19.49
CA SER A 295 -11.83 -48.14 -18.51
C SER A 295 -12.36 -46.73 -18.69
N VAL A 296 -12.74 -46.11 -17.58
CA VAL A 296 -13.10 -44.70 -17.52
C VAL A 296 -12.10 -43.97 -16.63
N THR A 297 -11.54 -42.87 -17.14
CA THR A 297 -10.59 -42.03 -16.42
C THR A 297 -11.24 -40.72 -15.99
N PHE A 298 -10.94 -40.30 -14.76
CA PHE A 298 -11.35 -39.04 -14.17
C PHE A 298 -10.11 -38.21 -13.82
N GLU A 299 -10.20 -36.90 -14.00
CA GLU A 299 -9.15 -35.94 -13.69
C GLU A 299 -9.65 -34.88 -12.71
N HIS A 300 -8.83 -34.49 -11.73
CA HIS A 300 -9.14 -33.46 -10.73
C HIS A 300 -8.47 -32.14 -11.10
N GLU A 301 -9.19 -31.04 -10.96
CA GLU A 301 -8.67 -29.69 -11.21
C GLU A 301 -9.02 -28.75 -10.04
N PHE A 302 -8.04 -28.00 -9.55
CA PHE A 302 -8.26 -26.94 -8.55
C PHE A 302 -7.24 -25.79 -8.74
N VAL A 303 -7.40 -24.70 -8.01
CA VAL A 303 -6.55 -23.50 -8.10
C VAL A 303 -6.00 -23.18 -6.72
N ILE A 304 -4.69 -23.01 -6.65
CA ILE A 304 -3.95 -22.61 -5.45
C ILE A 304 -3.58 -21.12 -5.53
N ASP A 305 -3.63 -20.45 -4.40
CA ASP A 305 -3.07 -19.12 -4.17
C ASP A 305 -1.56 -19.21 -3.91
N ASN A 306 -0.75 -18.47 -4.69
CA ASN A 306 0.71 -18.58 -4.64
C ASN A 306 1.33 -17.88 -3.41
N VAL A 307 0.57 -17.05 -2.70
CA VAL A 307 1.02 -16.33 -1.50
C VAL A 307 0.68 -17.12 -0.23
N THR A 308 -0.52 -17.70 -0.17
CA THR A 308 -0.99 -18.44 1.02
C THR A 308 -0.75 -19.95 0.93
N GLY A 309 -0.67 -20.51 -0.28
CA GLY A 309 -0.62 -21.95 -0.52
C GLY A 309 -1.98 -22.65 -0.37
N GLU A 310 -3.06 -21.90 -0.17
CA GLU A 310 -4.40 -22.46 0.02
C GLU A 310 -5.10 -22.73 -1.31
N ILE A 311 -5.94 -23.78 -1.33
CA ILE A 311 -6.86 -24.03 -2.44
C ILE A 311 -7.98 -23.00 -2.38
N ILE A 312 -8.00 -22.06 -3.31
CA ILE A 312 -9.00 -20.99 -3.39
C ILE A 312 -10.19 -21.36 -4.29
N LYS A 313 -10.04 -22.40 -5.11
CA LYS A 313 -11.11 -22.91 -5.96
C LYS A 313 -10.89 -24.37 -6.28
N ASP A 314 -11.86 -25.22 -5.94
CA ASP A 314 -11.89 -26.62 -6.34
C ASP A 314 -12.89 -26.80 -7.50
N ASN A 315 -12.41 -27.19 -8.69
CA ASN A 315 -13.27 -27.46 -9.84
C ASN A 315 -13.75 -28.93 -9.88
N GLY A 316 -13.30 -29.77 -8.93
CA GLY A 316 -13.73 -31.15 -8.76
C GLY A 316 -13.24 -32.11 -9.86
N TRP A 317 -13.71 -33.34 -9.77
CA TRP A 317 -13.39 -34.40 -10.72
C TRP A 317 -14.23 -34.29 -11.98
N LYS A 318 -13.61 -34.50 -13.14
CA LYS A 318 -14.28 -34.57 -14.44
C LYS A 318 -13.90 -35.85 -15.16
N ALA A 319 -14.87 -36.47 -15.82
CA ALA A 319 -14.60 -37.58 -16.72
C ALA A 319 -13.84 -37.10 -17.95
N VAL A 320 -12.81 -37.85 -18.35
CA VAL A 320 -12.12 -37.61 -19.61
C VAL A 320 -13.08 -37.92 -20.76
N ASN A 321 -13.18 -37.02 -21.73
CA ASN A 321 -14.11 -37.12 -22.87
C ASN A 321 -15.61 -37.23 -22.47
N ASP A 322 -15.98 -36.80 -21.27
CA ASP A 322 -17.33 -36.94 -20.71
C ASP A 322 -17.83 -38.41 -20.62
N ASP A 323 -16.92 -39.38 -20.67
CA ASP A 323 -17.25 -40.80 -20.56
C ASP A 323 -17.51 -41.19 -19.10
N THR A 324 -18.69 -41.74 -18.84
CA THR A 324 -19.10 -42.20 -17.50
C THR A 324 -19.72 -43.59 -17.55
N THR A 325 -19.34 -44.37 -18.56
CA THR A 325 -20.00 -45.63 -18.89
C THR A 325 -19.00 -46.75 -19.16
N PHE A 326 -19.39 -47.98 -18.83
CA PHE A 326 -18.80 -49.17 -19.45
C PHE A 326 -19.80 -49.71 -20.46
N ASP A 327 -19.35 -49.86 -21.70
CA ASP A 327 -20.22 -50.29 -22.79
C ASP A 327 -20.67 -51.75 -22.62
N THR A 328 -21.84 -52.08 -23.17
CA THR A 328 -22.35 -53.47 -23.20
C THR A 328 -21.35 -54.41 -23.89
N LYS A 329 -21.04 -55.55 -23.25
CA LYS A 329 -20.09 -56.56 -23.76
C LYS A 329 -20.79 -57.87 -24.06
N VAL A 330 -20.98 -58.16 -25.36
CA VAL A 330 -21.55 -59.44 -25.81
C VAL A 330 -20.55 -60.58 -25.56
N SER A 331 -21.03 -61.69 -24.98
CA SER A 331 -20.24 -62.89 -24.75
C SER A 331 -19.92 -63.60 -26.08
N PRO A 332 -18.65 -64.00 -26.34
CA PRO A 332 -18.29 -64.74 -27.53
C PRO A 332 -19.16 -66.00 -27.76
N ILE A 333 -19.47 -66.30 -29.01
CA ILE A 333 -20.12 -67.58 -29.33
C ILE A 333 -19.04 -68.65 -29.45
N ILE A 334 -19.16 -69.74 -28.70
CA ILE A 334 -18.24 -70.87 -28.73
C ILE A 334 -19.02 -72.12 -29.15
N ASP A 335 -18.66 -72.70 -30.27
CA ASP A 335 -19.35 -73.87 -30.82
C ASP A 335 -19.38 -75.03 -29.82
N GLY A 336 -20.57 -75.57 -29.58
CA GLY A 336 -20.78 -76.67 -28.64
C GLY A 336 -20.87 -76.25 -27.17
N TYR A 337 -20.84 -74.95 -26.85
CA TYR A 337 -21.01 -74.42 -25.51
C TYR A 337 -22.10 -73.33 -25.47
N THR A 338 -22.67 -73.09 -24.28
CA THR A 338 -23.60 -71.99 -24.01
C THR A 338 -23.05 -71.17 -22.85
N ALA A 339 -22.94 -69.86 -23.02
CA ALA A 339 -22.60 -68.93 -21.95
C ALA A 339 -23.78 -68.77 -20.98
N ASP A 340 -23.51 -68.72 -19.69
CA ASP A 340 -24.49 -68.41 -18.64
C ASP A 340 -25.09 -67.00 -18.80
N LYS A 341 -24.27 -66.03 -19.24
CA LYS A 341 -24.65 -64.66 -19.60
C LYS A 341 -24.42 -64.44 -21.09
N LYS A 342 -25.47 -64.05 -21.83
CA LYS A 342 -25.35 -63.70 -23.27
C LYS A 342 -24.54 -62.41 -23.49
N GLN A 343 -24.62 -61.49 -22.54
CA GLN A 343 -23.89 -60.23 -22.53
C GLN A 343 -23.71 -59.76 -21.09
N ILE A 344 -22.74 -58.87 -20.89
CA ILE A 344 -22.64 -58.01 -19.72
C ILE A 344 -23.31 -56.68 -20.10
N ASP A 345 -24.28 -56.25 -19.29
CA ASP A 345 -25.04 -55.03 -19.55
C ASP A 345 -24.19 -53.78 -19.30
N GLU A 346 -24.57 -52.66 -19.91
CA GLU A 346 -23.92 -51.36 -19.72
C GLU A 346 -23.97 -50.90 -18.25
N ILE A 347 -22.87 -50.34 -17.76
CA ILE A 347 -22.81 -49.67 -16.46
C ILE A 347 -22.72 -48.17 -16.72
N THR A 348 -23.63 -47.38 -16.12
CA THR A 348 -23.69 -45.92 -16.32
C THR A 348 -23.50 -45.16 -15.01
N GLY A 349 -23.17 -43.87 -15.11
CA GLY A 349 -23.02 -43.01 -13.94
C GLY A 349 -21.78 -43.33 -13.12
N LEU A 350 -20.71 -43.81 -13.76
CA LEU A 350 -19.43 -44.02 -13.11
C LEU A 350 -18.89 -42.69 -12.58
N THR A 351 -18.27 -42.77 -11.40
CA THR A 351 -17.58 -41.65 -10.76
C THR A 351 -16.17 -42.08 -10.41
N GLN A 352 -15.32 -41.12 -10.03
CA GLN A 352 -13.96 -41.38 -9.56
C GLN A 352 -13.88 -42.28 -8.30
N ASN A 353 -15.01 -42.52 -7.62
CA ASN A 353 -15.10 -43.37 -6.44
C ASN A 353 -15.76 -44.73 -6.73
N SER A 354 -16.17 -44.99 -7.98
CA SER A 354 -16.66 -46.30 -8.39
C SER A 354 -15.55 -47.34 -8.21
N ALA A 355 -15.92 -48.53 -7.71
CA ALA A 355 -14.99 -49.65 -7.62
C ALA A 355 -14.77 -50.26 -9.00
N ASP A 356 -13.60 -50.88 -9.19
CA ASP A 356 -13.36 -51.72 -10.35
C ASP A 356 -14.36 -52.88 -10.40
N VAL A 357 -14.80 -53.21 -11.61
CA VAL A 357 -15.77 -54.26 -11.86
C VAL A 357 -15.05 -55.46 -12.45
N VAL A 358 -15.20 -56.62 -11.80
CA VAL A 358 -14.68 -57.89 -12.31
C VAL A 358 -15.83 -58.87 -12.43
N GLU A 359 -16.12 -59.29 -13.66
CA GLU A 359 -17.15 -60.27 -13.97
C GLU A 359 -16.54 -61.55 -14.52
N THR A 360 -17.26 -62.67 -14.39
CA THR A 360 -16.91 -63.92 -15.05
C THR A 360 -18.14 -64.51 -15.73
N VAL A 361 -17.99 -64.89 -16.99
CA VAL A 361 -18.96 -65.61 -17.81
C VAL A 361 -18.50 -67.05 -17.93
N ILE A 362 -19.39 -68.00 -17.60
CA ILE A 362 -19.11 -69.43 -17.62
C ILE A 362 -19.75 -70.09 -18.84
N TYR A 363 -18.95 -70.85 -19.59
CA TYR A 363 -19.38 -71.65 -20.74
C TYR A 363 -19.62 -73.10 -20.34
N THR A 364 -20.88 -73.52 -20.39
CA THR A 364 -21.30 -74.90 -20.16
C THR A 364 -21.37 -75.65 -21.49
N LYS A 365 -20.83 -76.88 -21.53
CA LYS A 365 -20.89 -77.71 -22.74
C LYS A 365 -22.35 -78.08 -23.03
N ASN A 366 -22.78 -77.88 -24.27
CA ASN A 366 -24.13 -78.23 -24.71
C ASN A 366 -24.32 -79.74 -24.59
N ALA A 367 -25.48 -80.16 -24.07
CA ALA A 367 -25.84 -81.57 -24.04
C ALA A 367 -25.86 -82.13 -25.48
N GLU A 368 -25.34 -83.36 -25.65
CA GLU A 368 -25.46 -84.04 -26.93
C GLU A 368 -26.95 -84.15 -27.31
N PRO A 369 -27.32 -83.85 -28.56
CA PRO A 369 -28.71 -83.96 -28.98
C PRO A 369 -29.18 -85.40 -28.77
N VAL A 370 -30.11 -85.61 -27.85
CA VAL A 370 -30.88 -86.85 -27.79
C VAL A 370 -31.65 -86.97 -29.10
N ILE A 371 -31.27 -87.92 -29.94
CA ILE A 371 -32.12 -88.36 -31.05
C ILE A 371 -33.42 -88.84 -30.40
N PRO A 372 -34.59 -88.27 -30.73
CA PRO A 372 -35.84 -88.80 -30.22
C PRO A 372 -35.92 -90.28 -30.62
N ASP A 373 -36.05 -91.17 -29.66
CA ASP A 373 -36.52 -92.52 -29.96
C ASP A 373 -37.84 -92.41 -30.71
N LYS A 374 -38.00 -93.30 -31.69
CA LYS A 374 -39.17 -93.46 -32.57
C LYS A 374 -40.50 -93.04 -31.90
N PRO A 375 -41.44 -92.44 -32.65
CA PRO A 375 -42.78 -92.17 -32.13
C PRO A 375 -43.38 -93.45 -31.54
N VAL A 376 -43.69 -93.42 -30.25
CA VAL A 376 -44.57 -94.43 -29.66
C VAL A 376 -45.98 -94.18 -30.20
N THR A 377 -46.60 -95.24 -30.70
CA THR A 377 -48.01 -95.24 -31.11
C THR A 377 -48.88 -94.71 -29.99
N PRO A 378 -49.81 -93.77 -30.27
CA PRO A 378 -50.73 -93.27 -29.26
C PRO A 378 -51.49 -94.42 -28.61
N ASP A 379 -51.44 -94.48 -27.28
CA ASP A 379 -52.37 -95.32 -26.53
C ASP A 379 -53.79 -94.82 -26.77
N LYS A 380 -54.69 -95.80 -26.81
CA LYS A 380 -56.12 -95.73 -27.12
C LYS A 380 -56.80 -94.53 -26.42
N PRO A 381 -57.77 -93.85 -27.06
CA PRO A 381 -58.47 -92.73 -26.47
C PRO A 381 -59.10 -93.11 -25.12
N VAL A 382 -58.79 -92.34 -24.08
CA VAL A 382 -59.52 -92.38 -22.82
C VAL A 382 -60.80 -91.54 -22.96
N THR A 383 -61.90 -92.12 -22.50
CA THR A 383 -63.22 -91.49 -22.43
C THR A 383 -63.14 -90.21 -21.58
N PRO A 384 -63.72 -89.08 -22.01
CA PRO A 384 -63.70 -87.84 -21.24
C PRO A 384 -64.37 -88.02 -19.87
N GLU A 385 -63.67 -87.64 -18.80
CA GLU A 385 -64.31 -87.40 -17.52
C GLU A 385 -65.16 -86.12 -17.60
N GLN A 386 -66.36 -86.22 -17.04
CA GLN A 386 -67.39 -85.19 -17.01
C GLN A 386 -66.93 -83.95 -16.21
N PRO A 387 -67.31 -82.72 -16.59
CA PRO A 387 -66.87 -81.51 -15.89
C PRO A 387 -67.30 -81.52 -14.41
N VAL A 388 -66.33 -81.39 -13.51
CA VAL A 388 -66.58 -81.04 -12.11
C VAL A 388 -66.90 -79.55 -12.02
N ILE A 389 -68.09 -79.25 -11.50
CA ILE A 389 -68.58 -77.92 -11.17
C ILE A 389 -67.71 -77.33 -10.06
N PRO A 390 -67.02 -76.18 -10.25
CA PRO A 390 -66.40 -75.46 -9.15
C PRO A 390 -67.49 -74.89 -8.24
N ALA A 391 -67.40 -75.22 -6.95
CA ALA A 391 -68.28 -74.73 -5.91
C ALA A 391 -68.20 -73.20 -5.76
N ASN A 392 -69.37 -72.57 -5.62
CA ASN A 392 -69.56 -71.18 -5.21
C ASN A 392 -68.75 -70.86 -3.93
N PRO A 393 -67.89 -69.83 -3.91
CA PRO A 393 -67.52 -69.20 -2.66
C PRO A 393 -68.67 -68.31 -2.16
N THR A 394 -69.10 -68.62 -0.95
CA THR A 394 -70.12 -67.96 -0.15
C THR A 394 -69.77 -66.52 0.23
N THR A 395 -70.81 -65.69 0.28
CA THR A 395 -70.91 -64.30 0.74
C THR A 395 -70.20 -63.99 2.08
N PRO A 396 -69.57 -62.81 2.23
CA PRO A 396 -69.48 -62.11 3.51
C PRO A 396 -70.70 -61.20 3.70
N SER A 397 -71.43 -61.40 4.80
CA SER A 397 -72.47 -60.48 5.28
C SER A 397 -71.84 -59.29 5.99
N ASN A 398 -72.27 -58.08 5.63
CA ASN A 398 -72.21 -56.85 6.45
C ASN A 398 -72.91 -57.10 7.82
N ASP A 399 -72.74 -56.34 8.91
CA ASP A 399 -72.69 -54.88 9.00
C ASP A 399 -72.38 -54.41 10.45
N LYS A 400 -72.08 -53.10 10.54
CA LYS A 400 -72.29 -52.12 11.63
C LYS A 400 -71.02 -51.73 12.43
N GLY A 401 -70.53 -50.48 12.44
CA GLY A 401 -70.92 -49.15 11.91
C GLY A 401 -70.07 -48.09 12.68
N GLY A 402 -69.82 -46.84 12.26
CA GLY A 402 -70.11 -46.09 11.04
C GLY A 402 -69.58 -44.63 11.10
N SER A 403 -69.53 -44.00 9.91
CA SER A 403 -69.67 -42.55 9.57
C SER A 403 -68.51 -41.54 9.82
N THR A 404 -68.12 -40.60 8.94
CA THR A 404 -68.88 -39.76 7.97
C THR A 404 -68.06 -39.24 6.73
N ASN A 405 -68.72 -39.19 5.54
CA ASN A 405 -68.78 -38.21 4.41
C ASN A 405 -67.59 -37.30 3.99
N SER A 406 -67.39 -36.83 2.73
CA SER A 406 -67.96 -37.04 1.37
C SER A 406 -67.20 -36.19 0.32
N ASN A 407 -67.38 -36.53 -0.98
CA ASN A 407 -67.25 -35.75 -2.24
C ASN A 407 -66.06 -35.95 -3.23
N THR A 408 -66.41 -36.63 -4.33
CA THR A 408 -65.95 -36.62 -5.76
C THR A 408 -66.34 -35.27 -6.43
N PRO A 409 -66.00 -34.86 -7.70
CA PRO A 409 -65.82 -35.75 -8.86
C PRO A 409 -64.91 -35.41 -10.08
N THR A 410 -64.55 -36.49 -10.82
CA THR A 410 -64.46 -36.68 -12.32
C THR A 410 -63.52 -35.79 -13.17
N ASN A 411 -62.89 -36.22 -14.27
CA ASN A 411 -63.43 -36.98 -15.42
C ASN A 411 -62.32 -37.57 -16.35
N SER A 412 -62.72 -38.55 -17.18
CA SER A 412 -61.95 -39.45 -18.08
C SER A 412 -61.56 -38.91 -19.48
N ASN A 413 -60.60 -39.60 -20.14
CA ASN A 413 -60.62 -40.21 -21.51
C ASN A 413 -59.18 -40.29 -22.08
N ASP A 414 -58.58 -41.43 -22.43
CA ASP A 414 -58.85 -42.50 -23.45
C ASP A 414 -58.09 -42.31 -24.78
N GLY A 415 -57.50 -43.42 -25.29
CA GLY A 415 -57.03 -43.65 -26.68
C GLY A 415 -55.50 -43.61 -26.87
N ASP A 416 -54.74 -44.70 -26.87
CA ASP A 416 -54.60 -45.85 -27.81
C ASP A 416 -53.62 -45.63 -29.00
N SER A 417 -52.48 -46.30 -28.86
CA SER A 417 -51.65 -47.10 -29.80
C SER A 417 -51.36 -46.71 -31.28
N ALA A 418 -50.06 -46.82 -31.62
CA ALA A 418 -49.51 -47.77 -32.61
C ALA A 418 -48.63 -47.21 -33.77
N THR A 419 -47.35 -47.61 -33.72
CA THR A 419 -46.47 -48.17 -34.79
C THR A 419 -45.88 -47.36 -35.96
N ALA A 420 -44.54 -47.47 -36.00
CA ALA A 420 -43.67 -47.95 -37.10
C ALA A 420 -43.10 -46.98 -38.18
N THR A 421 -41.76 -47.06 -38.27
CA THR A 421 -40.72 -46.56 -39.19
C THR A 421 -40.90 -47.08 -40.65
N PRO A 422 -40.07 -46.75 -41.71
CA PRO A 422 -38.65 -46.35 -41.67
C PRO A 422 -38.02 -45.49 -42.83
N LEU A 423 -36.70 -45.26 -42.68
CA LEU A 423 -35.59 -45.27 -43.68
C LEU A 423 -35.23 -44.05 -44.58
N SER A 424 -33.99 -43.57 -44.35
CA SER A 424 -32.85 -43.49 -45.29
C SER A 424 -32.62 -42.34 -46.30
N ASN A 425 -31.47 -41.67 -46.07
CA ASN A 425 -30.26 -41.58 -46.93
C ASN A 425 -29.79 -40.21 -47.48
N VAL A 426 -28.57 -39.82 -47.02
CA VAL A 426 -27.32 -39.48 -47.78
C VAL A 426 -27.43 -38.30 -48.78
N THR A 427 -26.61 -37.23 -48.79
CA THR A 427 -25.16 -37.18 -49.12
C THR A 427 -24.59 -35.74 -49.02
N THR A 428 -23.37 -35.60 -48.45
CA THR A 428 -22.17 -34.80 -48.85
C THR A 428 -22.15 -33.26 -49.09
N LYS A 429 -21.32 -32.58 -48.26
CA LYS A 429 -20.21 -31.58 -48.44
C LYS A 429 -19.67 -31.31 -49.88
N PRO A 430 -18.73 -30.34 -50.16
CA PRO A 430 -18.10 -29.24 -49.36
C PRO A 430 -17.83 -27.88 -50.12
N ALA A 431 -17.12 -26.96 -49.42
CA ALA A 431 -16.18 -25.89 -49.88
C ALA A 431 -16.69 -24.44 -49.83
N SER A 432 -15.89 -23.38 -49.62
CA SER A 432 -14.58 -23.10 -48.96
C SER A 432 -14.38 -21.57 -49.07
N SER A 433 -13.78 -20.95 -48.04
CA SER A 433 -12.88 -19.76 -48.08
C SER A 433 -13.38 -18.39 -48.61
N LYS A 434 -13.29 -17.33 -47.79
CA LYS A 434 -12.12 -16.41 -47.79
C LYS A 434 -12.16 -15.32 -46.70
N LYS A 435 -10.97 -15.10 -46.16
CA LYS A 435 -10.47 -14.10 -45.21
C LYS A 435 -10.27 -12.75 -45.90
N THR A 436 -10.58 -11.62 -45.22
CA THR A 436 -9.95 -10.32 -45.51
C THR A 436 -9.66 -9.56 -44.22
N VAL A 437 -8.45 -8.99 -44.20
CA VAL A 437 -7.73 -8.35 -43.09
C VAL A 437 -8.02 -6.84 -43.09
N ALA A 438 -8.13 -6.22 -41.91
CA ALA A 438 -7.92 -4.77 -41.76
C ALA A 438 -7.13 -4.47 -40.47
N LYS A 439 -6.32 -3.43 -40.58
CA LYS A 439 -5.05 -3.15 -39.91
C LYS A 439 -5.25 -2.22 -38.70
N VAL A 440 -4.60 -2.56 -37.59
CA VAL A 440 -4.52 -1.76 -36.34
C VAL A 440 -3.64 -0.52 -36.57
N THR A 441 -4.11 0.64 -36.11
CA THR A 441 -3.27 1.82 -35.84
C THR A 441 -3.55 2.26 -34.41
N ALA A 442 -2.49 2.37 -33.60
CA ALA A 442 -2.54 2.65 -32.17
C ALA A 442 -2.82 4.14 -31.88
N ALA A 443 -3.67 4.40 -30.87
CA ALA A 443 -3.79 5.69 -30.22
C ALA A 443 -3.87 5.49 -28.69
N LYS A 444 -2.93 6.12 -27.99
CA LYS A 444 -2.76 6.17 -26.54
C LYS A 444 -3.88 7.01 -25.92
N ALA A 445 -4.74 6.41 -25.11
CA ALA A 445 -5.74 7.14 -24.33
C ALA A 445 -5.19 7.42 -22.92
N SER A 446 -5.01 8.70 -22.59
CA SER A 446 -4.80 9.18 -21.21
C SER A 446 -6.15 9.27 -20.51
N LEU A 447 -6.26 8.66 -19.32
CA LEU A 447 -7.40 8.82 -18.42
C LEU A 447 -7.29 10.14 -17.63
N PRO A 448 -8.41 10.76 -17.22
CA PRO A 448 -8.40 12.08 -16.59
C PRO A 448 -8.03 12.04 -15.11
N GLN A 449 -7.23 13.02 -14.68
CA GLN A 449 -7.11 13.43 -13.27
C GLN A 449 -8.42 14.10 -12.81
N THR A 450 -8.87 13.76 -11.61
CA THR A 450 -9.87 14.56 -10.87
C THR A 450 -9.28 14.94 -9.51
N GLY A 451 -9.13 16.25 -9.29
CA GLY A 451 -8.99 16.86 -7.98
C GLY A 451 -10.32 17.46 -7.53
N ASP A 452 -10.60 17.25 -6.25
CA ASP A 452 -11.43 18.00 -5.28
C ASP A 452 -12.84 18.49 -5.63
N GLU A 453 -13.82 17.99 -4.84
CA GLU A 453 -14.79 18.87 -4.19
C GLU A 453 -15.00 18.49 -2.72
N GLN A 454 -14.90 19.50 -1.85
CA GLN A 454 -15.23 19.43 -0.44
C GLN A 454 -16.75 19.30 -0.21
N SER A 455 -17.15 18.42 0.70
CA SER A 455 -18.36 18.65 1.50
C SER A 455 -18.24 18.01 2.88
N SER A 456 -18.39 18.87 3.88
CA SER A 456 -18.48 18.59 5.32
C SER A 456 -19.54 17.55 5.69
N LYS A 457 -19.18 16.60 6.57
CA LYS A 457 -19.84 16.34 7.86
C LYS A 457 -19.15 15.21 8.65
N VAL A 458 -19.06 15.46 9.94
CA VAL A 458 -18.35 14.73 11.01
C VAL A 458 -18.84 13.29 11.19
N SER A 459 -17.91 12.34 11.35
CA SER A 459 -18.04 11.30 12.37
C SER A 459 -16.67 10.82 12.86
N VAL A 460 -16.61 10.72 14.18
CA VAL A 460 -15.48 10.43 15.08
C VAL A 460 -14.94 9.01 14.87
N ILE A 461 -13.63 8.81 15.06
CA ILE A 461 -12.95 7.77 15.89
C ILE A 461 -11.52 7.58 15.37
N GLY A 462 -10.53 7.67 16.28
CA GLY A 462 -9.19 7.12 16.02
C GLY A 462 -8.02 7.88 16.65
N ALA A 463 -8.08 8.19 17.95
CA ALA A 463 -6.89 8.60 18.69
C ALA A 463 -6.04 7.35 19.02
N ILE A 464 -4.81 7.27 18.52
CA ILE A 464 -3.75 6.46 19.14
C ILE A 464 -2.50 7.34 19.29
N LEU A 465 -2.21 7.67 20.54
CA LEU A 465 -0.98 8.27 21.02
C LEU A 465 0.13 7.20 21.01
N ILE A 466 1.21 7.41 20.27
CA ILE A 466 2.47 6.68 20.48
C ILE A 466 3.33 7.53 21.40
N ALA A 467 3.40 7.14 22.67
CA ALA A 467 4.41 7.63 23.59
C ALA A 467 5.72 6.87 23.34
N LEU A 468 6.68 7.55 22.70
CA LEU A 468 8.09 7.16 22.69
C LEU A 468 8.74 7.66 23.98
N ALA A 469 9.24 6.75 24.80
CA ALA A 469 10.25 7.05 25.81
C ALA A 469 11.35 5.98 25.73
N SER A 470 12.41 6.36 25.04
CA SER A 470 13.66 5.66 24.92
C SER A 470 14.63 6.03 26.05
N ILE A 471 15.44 5.04 26.46
CA ILE A 471 16.80 5.13 27.03
C ILE A 471 16.95 5.37 28.54
N GLY A 472 17.75 4.49 29.16
CA GLY A 472 18.40 4.74 30.45
C GLY A 472 19.11 3.51 31.03
N THR A 473 20.31 3.20 30.54
CA THR A 473 21.28 2.32 31.21
C THR A 473 21.79 2.95 32.52
N LEU A 474 21.97 2.17 33.59
CA LEU A 474 23.17 2.08 34.47
C LEU A 474 22.88 1.40 35.83
N PHE A 475 23.94 0.79 36.40
CA PHE A 475 24.10 0.10 37.70
C PHE A 475 23.53 -1.34 37.76
N GLY A 476 24.31 -2.42 37.92
CA GLY A 476 25.61 -2.58 38.56
C GLY A 476 25.44 -3.05 40.00
N LEU A 477 25.25 -4.35 40.24
CA LEU A 477 25.47 -4.97 41.55
C LEU A 477 25.96 -6.41 41.38
N GLY A 478 27.16 -6.66 41.90
CA GLY A 478 27.88 -7.90 41.73
C GLY A 478 27.35 -9.06 42.56
N LYS A 479 27.66 -10.28 42.09
CA LYS A 479 27.66 -11.47 42.93
C LYS A 479 28.96 -12.25 42.73
N ARG A 480 29.67 -12.38 43.84
CA ARG A 480 30.84 -13.22 44.08
C ARG A 480 30.60 -14.65 43.59
N ASN A 481 31.64 -15.29 43.05
CA ASN A 481 32.08 -16.62 43.50
C ASN A 481 33.53 -16.92 43.07
N LYS A 482 34.38 -17.01 44.10
CA LYS A 482 35.50 -17.95 44.36
C LYS A 482 35.85 -19.00 43.28
N ASN A 483 37.12 -19.04 42.86
CA ASN A 483 38.13 -20.09 43.19
C ASN A 483 39.32 -19.99 42.21
N GLU A 484 40.55 -19.84 42.73
CA GLU A 484 41.69 -20.81 42.67
C GLU A 484 42.39 -20.82 41.29
N SER A 485 43.72 -20.90 41.11
CA SER A 485 44.91 -20.96 41.96
C SER A 485 46.14 -20.73 41.07
N LYS A 486 47.25 -20.34 41.69
CA LYS A 486 48.65 -20.29 41.23
C LYS A 486 49.09 -19.17 40.28
#